data_AF-A0A816SVD4-F1
#
_entry.id   AF-A0A816SVD4-F1
#
_cell.length_a   1.000
_cell.length_b   1.000
_cell.length_c   1.000
_cell.angle_alpha   90.00
_cell.angle_beta   90.00
_cell.angle_gamma   90.00
#
_symmetry.space_group_name_H-M   'P 1'
#
loop_
_entity.id
_entity.type
_entity.pdbx_description
1 polymer ?
#
loop_
_entity_poly.entity_id
_entity_poly.type
_entity_poly.pdbx_seq_one_letter_code
_entity_poly.pdbx_strand_id
1 'polypeptide(L)'
;MRSLRRLITVYCHNAQTTNPSYVLEYRTLLELTDITARHFRILLGAETLPTILLRSIDRQQLNGNDQQSQEQFYDLPNQAYSVYTGKILIDMHAGCVSIEAMYTHPTTGEQKKIVYQHNLLPTETSLQGLLERLTVYGKSRNVQLLQLIDLNLLTAESAYDEKQKFETLKERLDECAAYRRSMTVYDLDSLIGINRSEGNASTGRTTNLSLINHNMYTHVKDKFQHTYVQTVSGSVKKFETLKERLDECAAYRRSMTVYDLDSLIGINRSEGSASTGRTTNLSLINHNMYTHVKDKFQHTYVQTVSGSVNDKNVNSDEKWSVMVISEPFLLRQFYDDVKFTRSDHEIELEKNENRRATERVKCVQCTDYYIEKDNHMGICVHHDGFIYDNHSTNMKIYTPREAIAQLLKEDAQPIQQHTRYVQTPEDKERLERMKQRFKFICCNQTLVTGGMMGGCKRGTHSEPHVTFVEWEMACKNNKDYREKRLSLLQSRTDFD
;
A
#
# COMPACT_ATOMS: atom_id res chain seq x y z
N MET A 1 -10.47 -26.63 -19.23
CA MET A 1 -9.90 -27.80 -18.53
C MET A 1 -9.84 -29.08 -19.36
N ARG A 2 -10.95 -29.62 -19.93
CA ARG A 2 -10.91 -30.85 -20.74
C ARG A 2 -9.92 -30.79 -21.92
N SER A 3 -9.89 -29.67 -22.65
CA SER A 3 -8.97 -29.46 -23.77
C SER A 3 -7.50 -29.38 -23.34
N LEU A 4 -7.23 -28.76 -22.18
CA LEU A 4 -5.88 -28.66 -21.62
C LEU A 4 -5.36 -30.03 -21.24
N ARG A 5 -6.18 -30.81 -20.53
CA ARG A 5 -5.86 -32.18 -20.16
C ARG A 5 -5.58 -33.03 -21.40
N ARG A 6 -6.41 -32.93 -22.44
CA ARG A 6 -6.20 -33.64 -23.72
C ARG A 6 -4.87 -33.25 -24.37
N LEU A 7 -4.55 -31.96 -24.41
CA LEU A 7 -3.30 -31.47 -25.00
C LEU A 7 -2.07 -31.96 -24.21
N ILE A 8 -2.10 -31.88 -22.88
CA ILE A 8 -1.06 -32.41 -22.00
C ILE A 8 -0.88 -33.92 -22.20
N THR A 9 -1.98 -34.68 -22.22
CA THR A 9 -1.91 -36.14 -22.41
C THR A 9 -1.29 -36.51 -23.75
N VAL A 10 -1.69 -35.84 -24.85
CA VAL A 10 -1.11 -36.09 -26.19
C VAL A 10 0.38 -35.74 -26.20
N TYR A 11 0.75 -34.60 -25.61
CA TYR A 11 2.14 -34.17 -25.55
C TYR A 11 3.02 -35.15 -24.77
N CYS A 12 2.61 -35.53 -23.56
CA CYS A 12 3.36 -36.49 -22.74
C CYS A 12 3.46 -37.86 -23.41
N HIS A 13 2.38 -38.34 -24.05
CA HIS A 13 2.40 -39.61 -24.77
C HIS A 13 3.43 -39.61 -25.91
N ASN A 14 3.47 -38.54 -26.72
CA ASN A 14 4.46 -38.39 -27.79
C ASN A 14 5.89 -38.24 -27.27
N ALA A 15 6.10 -37.59 -26.13
CA ALA A 15 7.43 -37.52 -25.53
C ALA A 15 7.88 -38.90 -24.99
N GLN A 16 6.95 -39.68 -24.46
CA GLN A 16 7.24 -41.01 -23.90
C GLN A 16 7.61 -42.06 -24.97
N THR A 17 7.21 -41.89 -26.22
CA THR A 17 7.63 -42.80 -27.31
C THR A 17 9.12 -42.68 -27.63
N THR A 18 9.74 -41.53 -27.33
CA THR A 18 11.17 -41.28 -27.55
C THR A 18 11.99 -41.39 -26.27
N ASN A 19 11.40 -41.05 -25.12
CA ASN A 19 11.99 -41.23 -23.80
C ASN A 19 10.95 -41.80 -22.83
N PRO A 20 10.96 -43.12 -22.55
CA PRO A 20 9.98 -43.76 -21.67
C PRO A 20 9.94 -43.19 -20.25
N SER A 21 11.03 -42.55 -19.80
CA SER A 21 11.16 -41.93 -18.48
C SER A 21 10.79 -40.44 -18.45
N TYR A 22 10.23 -39.90 -19.55
CA TYR A 22 9.91 -38.48 -19.66
C TYR A 22 8.92 -38.03 -18.56
N VAL A 23 9.34 -37.03 -17.79
CA VAL A 23 8.51 -36.32 -16.81
C VAL A 23 8.20 -34.94 -17.35
N LEU A 24 6.92 -34.54 -17.31
CA LEU A 24 6.51 -33.24 -17.78
C LEU A 24 7.09 -32.14 -16.90
N GLU A 25 8.03 -31.38 -17.45
CA GLU A 25 8.57 -30.21 -16.78
C GLU A 25 7.51 -29.12 -16.59
N TYR A 26 7.62 -28.39 -15.48
CA TYR A 26 6.71 -27.29 -15.13
C TYR A 26 6.65 -26.22 -16.24
N ARG A 27 7.77 -25.93 -16.90
CA ARG A 27 7.85 -25.00 -18.03
C ARG A 27 6.97 -25.43 -19.19
N THR A 28 7.07 -26.70 -19.58
CA THR A 28 6.28 -27.28 -20.68
C THR A 28 4.79 -27.32 -20.35
N LEU A 29 4.43 -27.59 -19.09
CA LEU A 29 3.05 -27.51 -18.61
C LEU A 29 2.45 -26.10 -18.80
N LEU A 30 3.22 -25.05 -18.52
CA LEU A 30 2.79 -23.67 -18.74
C LEU A 30 2.61 -23.35 -20.23
N GLU A 31 3.49 -23.82 -21.10
CA GLU A 31 3.38 -23.65 -22.56
C GLU A 31 2.10 -24.30 -23.12
N LEU A 32 1.78 -25.52 -22.68
CA LEU A 32 0.55 -26.23 -23.09
C LEU A 32 -0.71 -25.55 -22.54
N THR A 33 -0.60 -24.96 -21.35
CA THR A 33 -1.67 -24.17 -20.73
C THR A 33 -1.95 -22.91 -21.53
N ASP A 34 -0.91 -22.20 -21.98
CA ASP A 34 -1.03 -21.01 -22.82
C ASP A 34 -1.59 -21.33 -24.22
N ILE A 35 -1.13 -22.40 -24.88
CA ILE A 35 -1.70 -22.85 -26.16
C ILE A 35 -3.20 -23.13 -26.03
N THR A 36 -3.60 -23.79 -24.94
CA THR A 36 -5.02 -24.06 -24.68
C THR A 36 -5.78 -22.78 -24.37
N ALA A 37 -5.22 -21.89 -23.54
CA ALA A 37 -5.83 -20.61 -23.21
C ALA A 37 -6.08 -19.76 -24.46
N ARG A 38 -5.11 -19.70 -25.39
CA ARG A 38 -5.25 -19.01 -26.68
C ARG A 38 -6.33 -19.63 -27.58
N HIS A 39 -6.35 -20.96 -27.71
CA HIS A 39 -7.37 -21.65 -28.52
C HIS A 39 -8.80 -21.41 -28.03
N PHE A 40 -8.98 -21.24 -26.72
CA PHE A 40 -10.31 -21.02 -26.12
C PHE A 40 -10.57 -19.56 -25.74
N ARG A 41 -9.65 -18.63 -26.07
CA ARG A 41 -9.69 -17.21 -25.67
C ARG A 41 -9.91 -17.00 -24.17
N ILE A 42 -9.43 -17.93 -23.34
CA ILE A 42 -9.54 -17.87 -21.88
C ILE A 42 -8.36 -17.05 -21.36
N LEU A 43 -8.65 -15.91 -20.72
CA LEU A 43 -7.63 -15.05 -20.10
C LEU A 43 -7.46 -15.47 -18.64
N LEU A 44 -6.37 -16.16 -18.32
CA LEU A 44 -5.95 -16.44 -16.95
C LEU A 44 -5.25 -15.19 -16.41
N GLY A 45 -5.88 -14.48 -15.47
CA GLY A 45 -5.26 -13.46 -14.60
C GLY A 45 -4.60 -12.23 -15.25
N ALA A 46 -4.32 -11.20 -14.44
CA ALA A 46 -3.64 -9.98 -14.87
C ALA A 46 -2.12 -10.13 -15.04
N GLU A 47 -1.52 -11.16 -14.43
CA GLU A 47 -0.06 -11.35 -14.38
C GLU A 47 0.47 -12.56 -15.15
N THR A 48 -0.42 -13.41 -15.68
CA THR A 48 -0.02 -14.73 -16.19
C THR A 48 0.45 -14.69 -17.66
N LEU A 49 0.18 -13.62 -18.39
CA LEU A 49 0.50 -13.49 -19.82
C LEU A 49 1.83 -12.76 -20.13
N PRO A 50 2.21 -11.66 -19.44
CA PRO A 50 3.46 -10.94 -19.73
C PRO A 50 4.71 -11.82 -19.53
N THR A 51 4.72 -12.65 -18.49
CA THR A 51 5.85 -13.55 -18.16
C THR A 51 6.04 -14.70 -19.16
N ILE A 52 4.98 -15.08 -19.88
CA ILE A 52 5.00 -16.19 -20.86
C ILE A 52 5.30 -15.66 -22.27
N LEU A 53 4.81 -14.46 -22.62
CA LEU A 53 5.06 -13.85 -23.94
C LEU A 53 6.49 -13.32 -24.09
N LEU A 54 7.13 -12.85 -23.01
CA LEU A 54 8.51 -12.37 -23.07
C LEU A 54 9.56 -13.48 -23.23
N ARG A 55 9.20 -14.76 -23.00
CA ARG A 55 10.05 -15.93 -23.30
C ARG A 55 9.94 -16.45 -24.73
N SER A 56 8.90 -16.09 -25.47
CA SER A 56 8.67 -16.61 -26.83
C SER A 56 9.37 -15.80 -27.92
N ILE A 57 9.84 -14.60 -27.61
CA ILE A 57 10.71 -13.79 -28.49
C ILE A 57 12.14 -14.40 -28.55
N ASP A 58 12.54 -15.11 -27.49
CA ASP A 58 13.86 -15.77 -27.36
C ASP A 58 14.07 -16.96 -28.32
N ARG A 59 12.98 -17.57 -28.84
CA ARG A 59 13.08 -18.78 -29.69
C ARG A 59 13.22 -18.49 -31.19
N GLN A 60 12.93 -17.28 -31.67
CA GLN A 60 13.15 -16.94 -33.09
C GLN A 60 14.60 -16.49 -33.38
N GLN A 61 15.40 -16.21 -32.35
CA GLN A 61 16.81 -15.81 -32.51
C GLN A 61 17.81 -16.98 -32.36
N LEU A 62 17.37 -18.19 -32.01
CA LEU A 62 18.25 -19.35 -31.82
C LEU A 62 18.61 -20.11 -33.12
N ASN A 63 18.15 -19.64 -34.30
CA ASN A 63 18.41 -20.31 -35.58
C ASN A 63 19.22 -19.47 -36.59
N GLY A 64 19.78 -18.33 -36.19
CA GLY A 64 20.63 -17.49 -37.05
C GLY A 64 22.05 -17.39 -36.50
N ASN A 65 23.04 -17.86 -37.27
CA ASN A 65 24.46 -17.89 -36.89
C ASN A 65 25.17 -16.51 -36.84
N ASP A 66 24.44 -15.40 -36.76
CA ASP A 66 25.03 -14.06 -36.78
C ASP A 66 25.20 -13.51 -35.35
N GLN A 67 26.38 -13.79 -34.77
CA GLN A 67 26.80 -13.39 -33.43
C GLN A 67 27.15 -11.90 -33.25
N GLN A 68 26.76 -10.99 -34.15
CA GLN A 68 27.27 -9.60 -34.11
C GLN A 68 26.25 -8.46 -34.09
N SER A 69 24.97 -8.72 -33.85
CA SER A 69 23.99 -7.65 -33.58
C SER A 69 23.02 -8.00 -32.45
N GLN A 70 23.55 -8.59 -31.37
CA GLN A 70 22.89 -8.65 -30.07
C GLN A 70 23.20 -7.36 -29.28
N GLU A 71 22.51 -6.27 -29.61
CA GLU A 71 22.14 -5.22 -28.65
C GLU A 71 20.66 -5.43 -28.32
N GLN A 72 20.32 -6.58 -27.76
CA GLN A 72 20.04 -6.77 -26.34
C GLN A 72 18.98 -5.82 -25.74
N PHE A 73 17.74 -6.30 -25.74
CA PHE A 73 16.63 -5.85 -24.86
C PHE A 73 16.87 -6.22 -23.36
N TYR A 74 18.12 -6.41 -22.94
CA TYR A 74 18.44 -7.10 -21.67
C TYR A 74 18.53 -6.21 -20.42
N ASP A 75 18.46 -4.89 -20.54
CA ASP A 75 18.50 -3.99 -19.37
C ASP A 75 17.13 -3.43 -18.99
N LEU A 76 16.09 -4.27 -18.99
CA LEU A 76 14.89 -3.97 -18.21
C LEU A 76 15.14 -4.52 -16.79
N PRO A 77 15.34 -3.66 -15.76
CA PRO A 77 15.56 -4.13 -14.41
C PRO A 77 14.40 -5.00 -13.96
N ASN A 78 14.71 -5.97 -13.10
CA ASN A 78 13.83 -7.03 -12.62
C ASN A 78 12.33 -6.67 -12.71
N GLN A 79 11.67 -7.14 -13.78
CA GLN A 79 10.28 -6.81 -14.10
C GLN A 79 9.29 -7.20 -12.99
N ALA A 80 9.72 -8.04 -12.04
CA ALA A 80 8.98 -8.36 -10.82
C ALA A 80 8.64 -7.12 -9.95
N TYR A 81 9.42 -6.04 -10.07
CA TYR A 81 9.30 -4.86 -9.21
C TYR A 81 8.91 -3.58 -9.96
N SER A 82 8.74 -3.65 -11.28
CA SER A 82 8.42 -2.48 -12.11
C SER A 82 7.09 -2.64 -12.83
N VAL A 83 6.18 -1.69 -12.59
CA VAL A 83 4.88 -1.60 -13.26
C VAL A 83 4.89 -0.39 -14.20
N TYR A 84 4.76 -0.60 -15.51
CA TYR A 84 4.70 0.50 -16.47
C TYR A 84 3.48 1.38 -16.25
N THR A 85 3.64 2.70 -16.33
CA THR A 85 2.52 3.65 -16.15
C THR A 85 1.65 3.77 -17.39
N GLY A 86 2.12 3.24 -18.53
CA GLY A 86 1.47 3.36 -19.83
C GLY A 86 1.88 4.64 -20.59
N LYS A 87 2.78 5.44 -20.04
CA LYS A 87 3.28 6.67 -20.66
C LYS A 87 4.56 6.42 -21.44
N ILE A 88 4.56 6.88 -22.68
CA ILE A 88 5.69 6.78 -23.61
C ILE A 88 5.88 8.18 -24.21
N LEU A 89 7.10 8.67 -24.16
CA LEU A 89 7.54 9.89 -24.83
C LEU A 89 8.54 9.51 -25.91
N ILE A 90 8.38 10.06 -27.11
CA ILE A 90 9.25 9.74 -28.25
C ILE A 90 9.83 11.03 -28.78
N ASP A 91 11.15 11.12 -28.78
CA ASP A 91 11.90 12.25 -29.29
C ASP A 91 12.58 11.82 -30.60
N MET A 92 11.96 12.20 -31.72
CA MET A 92 12.49 11.90 -33.06
C MET A 92 13.79 12.66 -33.36
N HIS A 93 14.02 13.81 -32.71
CA HIS A 93 15.24 14.60 -32.90
C HIS A 93 16.43 14.01 -32.15
N ALA A 94 16.21 13.58 -30.89
CA ALA A 94 17.20 12.88 -30.10
C ALA A 94 17.35 11.40 -30.48
N GLY A 95 16.44 10.88 -31.31
CA GLY A 95 16.46 9.49 -31.74
C GLY A 95 16.15 8.53 -30.60
N CYS A 96 15.28 8.89 -29.65
CA CYS A 96 15.05 8.10 -28.44
C CYS A 96 13.57 7.98 -28.03
N VAL A 97 13.28 6.92 -27.29
CA VAL A 97 11.98 6.57 -26.69
C VAL A 97 12.17 6.45 -25.19
N SER A 98 11.37 7.20 -24.43
CA SER A 98 11.35 7.19 -22.97
C SER A 98 10.05 6.55 -22.47
N ILE A 99 10.15 5.52 -21.62
CA ILE A 99 9.00 4.78 -21.07
C ILE A 99 8.99 4.94 -19.55
N GLU A 100 7.92 5.48 -18.99
CA GLU A 100 7.78 5.67 -17.53
C GLU A 100 7.28 4.39 -16.83
N ALA A 101 7.87 4.06 -15.69
CA ALA A 101 7.45 2.97 -14.83
C ALA A 101 7.48 3.35 -13.34
N MET A 102 6.65 2.68 -12.55
CA MET A 102 6.70 2.68 -11.09
C MET A 102 7.52 1.48 -10.62
N TYR A 103 8.64 1.73 -9.98
CA TYR A 103 9.49 0.72 -9.35
C TYR A 103 9.18 0.62 -7.86
N THR A 104 8.94 -0.59 -7.36
CA THR A 104 8.76 -0.88 -5.94
C THR A 104 10.01 -1.55 -5.41
N HIS A 105 10.75 -0.88 -4.53
CA HIS A 105 12.00 -1.42 -4.01
C HIS A 105 11.73 -2.72 -3.23
N PRO A 106 12.44 -3.82 -3.53
CA PRO A 106 12.08 -5.16 -3.06
C PRO A 106 12.15 -5.33 -1.54
N THR A 107 13.04 -4.60 -0.87
CA THR A 107 13.25 -4.74 0.57
C THR A 107 12.57 -3.65 1.40
N THR A 108 12.30 -2.48 0.83
CA THR A 108 11.74 -1.33 1.56
C THR A 108 10.28 -1.08 1.21
N GLY A 109 9.78 -1.65 0.11
CA GLY A 109 8.46 -1.35 -0.44
C GLY A 109 8.32 0.07 -1.00
N GLU A 110 9.40 0.86 -1.02
CA GLU A 110 9.38 2.25 -1.48
C GLU A 110 9.07 2.29 -2.98
N GLN A 111 8.05 3.06 -3.36
CA GLN A 111 7.67 3.25 -4.76
C GLN A 111 8.34 4.49 -5.34
N LYS A 112 9.07 4.33 -6.44
CA LYS A 112 9.73 5.41 -7.19
C LYS A 112 9.35 5.39 -8.65
N LYS A 113 9.23 6.58 -9.25
CA LYS A 113 9.13 6.71 -10.70
C LYS A 113 10.51 6.58 -11.32
N ILE A 114 10.60 5.77 -12.36
CA ILE A 114 11.80 5.59 -13.17
C ILE A 114 11.44 5.69 -14.65
N VAL A 115 12.42 6.08 -15.47
CA VAL A 115 12.27 6.22 -16.92
C VAL A 115 13.28 5.34 -17.62
N TYR A 116 12.80 4.49 -18.51
CA TYR A 116 13.63 3.66 -19.39
C TYR A 116 13.80 4.37 -20.72
N GLN A 117 15.05 4.58 -21.14
CA GLN A 117 15.38 5.20 -22.42
C GLN A 117 15.88 4.15 -23.41
N HIS A 118 15.41 4.22 -24.64
CA HIS A 118 15.79 3.35 -25.75
C HIS A 118 16.05 4.18 -26.99
N ASN A 119 17.02 3.79 -27.81
CA ASN A 119 17.22 4.43 -29.11
C ASN A 119 16.11 4.00 -30.08
N LEU A 120 15.73 4.89 -31.00
CA LEU A 120 14.95 4.54 -32.17
C LEU A 120 15.75 3.59 -33.06
N LEU A 121 15.05 2.70 -33.76
CA LEU A 121 15.70 1.83 -34.73
C LEU A 121 16.28 2.69 -35.86
N PRO A 122 17.39 2.28 -36.50
CA PRO A 122 17.95 3.01 -37.65
C PRO A 122 16.97 3.19 -38.81
N THR A 123 15.94 2.33 -38.90
CA THR A 123 14.86 2.41 -39.90
C THR A 123 13.75 3.41 -39.53
N GLU A 124 13.69 3.87 -38.28
CA GLU A 124 12.66 4.80 -37.78
C GLU A 124 13.09 6.25 -38.00
N THR A 125 13.39 6.60 -39.25
CA THR A 125 13.75 7.97 -39.63
C THR A 125 12.53 8.88 -39.84
N SER A 126 11.31 8.33 -39.74
CA SER A 126 10.06 9.05 -39.97
C SER A 126 8.96 8.64 -38.99
N LEU A 127 7.99 9.52 -38.76
CA LEU A 127 6.80 9.24 -37.94
C LEU A 127 6.03 8.02 -38.46
N GLN A 128 5.97 7.83 -39.78
CA GLN A 128 5.29 6.68 -40.38
C GLN A 128 5.92 5.34 -39.93
N GLY A 129 7.25 5.21 -40.01
CA GLY A 129 7.93 3.99 -39.60
C GLY A 129 7.74 3.69 -38.11
N LEU A 130 7.68 4.75 -37.29
CA LEU A 130 7.36 4.64 -35.87
C LEU A 130 5.90 4.17 -35.63
N LEU A 131 4.93 4.73 -36.35
CA LEU A 131 3.52 4.35 -36.25
C LEU A 131 3.28 2.90 -36.66
N GLU A 132 4.00 2.41 -37.67
CA GLU A 132 3.98 0.99 -38.07
C GLU A 132 4.43 0.10 -36.92
N ARG A 133 5.54 0.43 -36.24
CA ARG A 133 6.00 -0.31 -35.05
C ARG A 133 4.99 -0.23 -33.91
N LEU A 134 4.45 0.94 -33.60
CA LEU A 134 3.44 1.12 -32.55
C LEU A 134 2.16 0.33 -32.85
N THR A 135 1.76 0.25 -34.13
CA THR A 135 0.61 -0.55 -34.57
C THR A 135 0.86 -2.03 -34.39
N VAL A 136 2.04 -2.53 -34.80
CA VAL A 136 2.46 -3.92 -34.58
C VAL A 136 2.49 -4.23 -33.07
N TYR A 137 3.03 -3.32 -32.27
CA TYR A 137 3.06 -3.43 -30.82
C TYR A 137 1.63 -3.49 -30.24
N GLY A 138 0.75 -2.55 -30.61
CA GLY A 138 -0.64 -2.52 -30.17
C GLY A 138 -1.39 -3.81 -30.52
N LYS A 139 -1.21 -4.30 -31.75
CA LYS A 139 -1.76 -5.59 -32.20
C LYS A 139 -1.25 -6.75 -31.34
N SER A 140 0.05 -6.81 -31.06
CA SER A 140 0.64 -7.86 -30.22
C SER A 140 0.10 -7.86 -28.77
N ARG A 141 -0.32 -6.69 -28.27
CA ARG A 141 -0.91 -6.51 -26.94
C ARG A 141 -2.45 -6.59 -26.92
N ASN A 142 -3.07 -6.88 -28.07
CA ASN A 142 -4.52 -6.90 -28.22
C ASN A 142 -5.15 -5.56 -27.77
N VAL A 143 -4.54 -4.45 -28.19
CA VAL A 143 -5.13 -3.12 -28.16
C VAL A 143 -6.37 -3.15 -29.07
N GLN A 144 -7.51 -2.81 -28.49
CA GLN A 144 -8.82 -2.80 -29.15
C GLN A 144 -8.99 -1.57 -30.04
N LEU A 145 -8.42 -0.45 -29.63
CA LEU A 145 -8.49 0.81 -30.36
C LEU A 145 -7.13 1.52 -30.27
N LEU A 146 -6.54 1.80 -31.43
CA LEU A 146 -5.38 2.68 -31.55
C LEU A 146 -5.84 3.94 -32.29
N GLN A 147 -5.70 5.10 -31.66
CA GLN A 147 -6.01 6.39 -32.28
C GLN A 147 -4.74 7.23 -32.39
N LEU A 148 -4.48 7.72 -33.60
CA LEU A 148 -3.51 8.77 -33.85
C LEU A 148 -4.27 10.10 -33.85
N ILE A 149 -3.84 11.03 -33.00
CA ILE A 149 -4.37 12.38 -32.93
C ILE A 149 -3.30 13.30 -33.50
N ASP A 150 -3.54 13.79 -34.70
CA ASP A 150 -2.71 14.74 -35.44
C ASP A 150 -3.58 15.85 -36.06
N LEU A 151 -2.95 16.78 -36.78
CA LEU A 151 -3.67 17.86 -37.44
C LEU A 151 -4.54 17.35 -38.61
N ASN A 152 -4.15 16.26 -39.25
CA ASN A 152 -4.89 15.68 -40.38
C ASN A 152 -6.23 15.12 -39.91
N LEU A 153 -6.28 14.44 -38.76
CA LEU A 153 -7.50 13.99 -38.12
C LEU A 153 -8.46 15.16 -37.88
N LEU A 154 -7.97 16.23 -37.26
CA LEU A 154 -8.79 17.40 -36.95
C LEU A 154 -9.32 18.07 -38.23
N THR A 155 -8.48 18.15 -39.26
CA THR A 155 -8.86 18.72 -40.55
C THR A 155 -9.90 17.84 -41.27
N ALA A 156 -9.75 16.51 -41.20
CA ALA A 156 -10.69 15.56 -41.82
C ALA A 156 -12.10 15.65 -41.19
N GLU A 157 -12.18 15.94 -39.89
CA GLU A 157 -13.43 16.17 -39.16
C GLU A 157 -14.02 17.58 -39.36
N SER A 158 -13.48 18.35 -40.31
CA SER A 158 -13.90 19.74 -40.58
C SER A 158 -13.79 20.67 -39.36
N ALA A 159 -12.86 20.38 -38.44
CA ALA A 159 -12.61 21.22 -37.27
C ALA A 159 -11.62 22.34 -37.61
N TYR A 160 -12.14 23.47 -38.10
CA TYR A 160 -11.30 24.57 -38.60
C TYR A 160 -10.92 25.57 -37.50
N ASP A 161 -11.86 25.89 -36.59
CA ASP A 161 -11.61 26.78 -35.46
C ASP A 161 -11.11 26.03 -34.21
N GLU A 162 -10.45 26.75 -33.29
CA GLU A 162 -9.83 26.15 -32.10
C GLU A 162 -10.85 25.44 -31.20
N LYS A 163 -12.09 25.95 -31.13
CA LYS A 163 -13.14 25.36 -30.30
C LYS A 163 -13.59 24.02 -30.88
N GLN A 164 -13.84 23.95 -32.18
CA GLN A 164 -14.15 22.70 -32.87
C GLN A 164 -13.01 21.68 -32.73
N LYS A 165 -11.76 22.12 -32.92
CA LYS A 165 -10.58 21.24 -32.77
C LYS A 165 -10.50 20.64 -31.36
N PHE A 166 -10.80 21.45 -30.36
CA PHE A 166 -10.83 21.02 -28.97
C PHE A 166 -12.00 20.06 -28.68
N GLU A 167 -13.19 20.33 -29.23
CA GLU A 167 -14.36 19.45 -29.10
C GLU A 167 -14.11 18.08 -29.75
N THR A 168 -13.58 18.06 -30.99
CA THR A 168 -13.18 16.82 -31.68
C THR A 168 -12.09 16.07 -30.92
N LEU A 169 -11.07 16.77 -30.40
CA LEU A 169 -10.04 16.16 -29.56
C LEU A 169 -10.67 15.47 -28.34
N LYS A 170 -11.57 16.16 -27.64
CA LYS A 170 -12.25 15.62 -26.46
C LYS A 170 -13.09 14.39 -26.80
N GLU A 171 -13.86 14.45 -27.87
CA GLU A 171 -14.69 13.33 -28.33
C GLU A 171 -13.85 12.08 -28.62
N ARG A 172 -12.73 12.23 -29.33
CA ARG A 172 -11.81 11.12 -29.64
C ARG A 172 -11.18 10.52 -28.39
N LEU A 173 -10.82 11.37 -27.43
CA LEU A 173 -10.31 10.90 -26.14
C LEU A 173 -11.36 10.16 -25.31
N ASP A 174 -12.59 10.64 -25.30
CA ASP A 174 -13.71 9.98 -24.63
C ASP A 174 -14.05 8.64 -25.30
N GLU A 175 -13.96 8.57 -26.64
CA GLU A 175 -14.04 7.32 -27.41
C GLU A 175 -12.92 6.35 -26.99
N CYS A 176 -11.66 6.80 -26.96
CA CYS A 176 -10.53 5.99 -26.50
C CYS A 176 -10.72 5.46 -25.08
N ALA A 177 -11.26 6.29 -24.17
CA ALA A 177 -11.54 5.92 -22.79
C ALA A 177 -12.65 4.86 -22.66
N ALA A 178 -13.52 4.72 -23.67
CA ALA A 178 -14.57 3.69 -23.68
C ALA A 178 -14.02 2.26 -23.92
N TYR A 179 -12.81 2.14 -24.50
CA TYR A 179 -12.17 0.85 -24.75
C TYR A 179 -11.22 0.48 -23.62
N ARG A 180 -11.30 -0.78 -23.15
CA ARG A 180 -10.47 -1.30 -22.04
C ARG A 180 -8.98 -1.34 -22.37
N ARG A 181 -8.66 -1.60 -23.64
CA ARG A 181 -7.28 -1.60 -24.15
C ARG A 181 -7.22 -0.63 -25.30
N SER A 182 -7.00 0.63 -25.00
CA SER A 182 -6.78 1.67 -25.99
C SER A 182 -5.34 2.16 -25.97
N MET A 183 -4.91 2.70 -27.09
CA MET A 183 -3.66 3.42 -27.26
C MET A 183 -3.97 4.72 -27.97
N THR A 184 -3.58 5.85 -27.39
CA THR A 184 -3.68 7.16 -28.01
C THR A 184 -2.27 7.67 -28.28
N VAL A 185 -1.99 8.01 -29.54
CA VAL A 185 -0.72 8.59 -29.97
C VAL A 185 -1.00 10.04 -30.33
N TYR A 186 -0.27 10.97 -29.72
CA TYR A 186 -0.38 12.40 -30.02
C TYR A 186 0.84 12.84 -30.83
N ASP A 187 0.61 13.38 -32.02
CA ASP A 187 1.64 14.11 -32.75
C ASP A 187 1.64 15.57 -32.29
N LEU A 188 2.41 15.86 -31.23
CA LEU A 188 2.42 17.19 -30.61
C LEU A 188 2.95 18.27 -31.54
N ASP A 189 3.88 17.95 -32.44
CA ASP A 189 4.45 18.91 -33.39
C ASP A 189 3.40 19.37 -34.40
N SER A 190 2.51 18.46 -34.80
CA SER A 190 1.37 18.78 -35.67
C SER A 190 0.25 19.51 -34.93
N LEU A 191 0.00 19.19 -33.65
CA LEU A 191 -1.11 19.76 -32.88
C LEU A 191 -0.81 21.14 -32.27
N ILE A 192 0.45 21.40 -31.93
CA ILE A 192 0.87 22.57 -31.15
C ILE A 192 1.96 23.30 -31.92
N GLY A 193 1.61 24.47 -32.44
CA GLY A 193 2.61 25.34 -33.07
C GLY A 193 3.50 26.00 -32.02
N ILE A 194 4.77 26.21 -32.34
CA ILE A 194 5.65 27.08 -31.55
C ILE A 194 5.88 28.34 -32.34
N ASN A 195 5.36 29.47 -31.86
CA ASN A 195 5.67 30.77 -32.44
C ASN A 195 7.00 31.25 -31.87
N ARG A 196 7.98 31.46 -32.76
CA ARG A 196 9.28 32.05 -32.40
C ARG A 196 9.25 33.51 -32.79
N SER A 197 9.29 34.39 -31.80
CA SER A 197 9.42 35.83 -32.01
C SER A 197 10.82 36.28 -31.62
N GLU A 198 11.57 36.82 -32.58
CA GLU A 198 12.89 37.40 -32.33
C GLU A 198 12.73 38.89 -32.05
N GLY A 199 13.10 39.31 -30.84
CA GLY A 199 13.14 40.70 -30.43
C GLY A 199 14.57 41.22 -30.44
N ASN A 200 14.80 42.38 -31.08
CA ASN A 200 16.05 43.11 -30.93
C ASN A 200 15.91 44.04 -29.72
N ALA A 201 16.30 43.57 -28.53
CA ALA A 201 16.42 44.43 -27.37
C ALA A 201 17.77 45.17 -27.42
N SER A 202 17.85 46.35 -26.80
CA SER A 202 19.09 47.15 -26.70
C SER A 202 20.24 46.42 -25.98
N THR A 203 19.95 45.30 -25.31
CA THR A 203 20.91 44.45 -24.59
C THR A 203 21.25 43.14 -25.33
N GLY A 204 20.68 42.87 -26.50
CA GLY A 204 20.92 41.66 -27.29
C GLY A 204 19.68 41.13 -28.00
N ARG A 205 19.87 40.17 -28.91
CA ARG A 205 18.76 39.43 -29.54
C ARG A 205 18.13 38.49 -28.51
N THR A 206 16.85 38.68 -28.21
CA THR A 206 16.07 37.76 -27.37
C THR A 206 15.10 36.97 -28.24
N THR A 207 15.09 35.65 -28.08
CA THR A 207 14.14 34.76 -28.74
C THR A 207 13.04 34.40 -27.75
N ASN A 208 11.82 34.91 -27.98
CA ASN A 208 10.64 34.55 -27.21
C ASN A 208 9.91 33.42 -27.93
N LEU A 209 9.71 32.30 -27.23
CA LEU A 209 8.93 31.15 -27.70
C LEU A 209 7.55 31.21 -27.04
N SER A 210 6.48 31.18 -27.84
CA SER A 210 5.11 31.02 -27.34
C SER A 210 4.43 29.83 -28.00
N LEU A 211 3.57 29.14 -27.24
CA LEU A 211 2.80 28.00 -27.73
C LEU A 211 1.51 28.50 -28.40
N ILE A 212 1.27 28.04 -29.62
CA ILE A 212 -0.01 28.14 -30.33
C ILE A 212 -0.86 26.94 -29.90
N ASN A 213 -2.17 27.13 -29.71
CA ASN A 213 -3.10 26.11 -29.18
C ASN A 213 -2.78 25.67 -27.74
N HIS A 214 -2.52 26.64 -26.85
CA HIS A 214 -2.21 26.37 -25.44
C HIS A 214 -3.26 25.49 -24.74
N ASN A 215 -4.55 25.66 -25.08
CA ASN A 215 -5.64 24.87 -24.49
C ASN A 215 -5.54 23.38 -24.83
N MET A 216 -5.18 23.06 -26.09
CA MET A 216 -4.97 21.68 -26.52
C MET A 216 -3.76 21.08 -25.83
N TYR A 217 -2.64 21.81 -25.75
CA TYR A 217 -1.45 21.35 -25.03
C TYR A 217 -1.74 21.06 -23.56
N THR A 218 -2.39 21.98 -22.85
CA THR A 218 -2.76 21.80 -21.44
C THR A 218 -3.66 20.59 -21.27
N HIS A 219 -4.64 20.39 -22.15
CA HIS A 219 -5.52 19.23 -22.08
C HIS A 219 -4.79 17.90 -22.33
N VAL A 220 -3.95 17.83 -23.37
CA VAL A 220 -3.15 16.63 -23.67
C VAL A 220 -2.17 16.35 -22.53
N LYS A 221 -1.51 17.37 -22.00
CA LYS A 221 -0.62 17.28 -20.85
C LYS A 221 -1.35 16.74 -19.63
N ASP A 222 -2.53 17.27 -19.30
CA ASP A 222 -3.31 16.83 -18.15
C ASP A 222 -3.73 15.37 -18.31
N LYS A 223 -4.25 14.99 -19.49
CA LYS A 223 -4.61 13.60 -19.80
C LYS A 223 -3.41 12.67 -19.73
N PHE A 224 -2.27 13.07 -20.28
CA PHE A 224 -1.03 12.30 -20.23
C PHE A 224 -0.54 12.13 -18.79
N GLN A 225 -0.59 13.17 -17.95
CA GLN A 225 -0.20 13.11 -16.55
C GLN A 225 -1.07 12.15 -15.73
N HIS A 226 -2.38 12.16 -16.00
CA HIS A 226 -3.39 11.37 -15.29
C HIS A 226 -3.59 9.98 -15.91
N THR A 227 -2.86 9.64 -16.97
CA THR A 227 -2.85 8.28 -17.52
C THR A 227 -2.10 7.37 -16.55
N TYR A 228 -2.78 6.36 -16.06
CA TYR A 228 -2.18 5.25 -15.33
C TYR A 228 -2.74 3.95 -15.90
N VAL A 229 -1.93 2.89 -15.93
CA VAL A 229 -2.45 1.54 -16.16
C VAL A 229 -3.36 1.22 -14.99
N GLN A 230 -4.66 1.32 -15.21
CA GLN A 230 -5.66 0.95 -14.22
C GLN A 230 -5.57 -0.56 -14.00
N THR A 231 -4.92 -0.97 -12.92
CA THR A 231 -5.14 -2.30 -12.33
C THR A 231 -6.63 -2.38 -12.02
N VAL A 232 -7.29 -3.36 -12.61
CA VAL A 232 -8.72 -3.32 -12.96
C VAL A 232 -9.63 -3.47 -11.73
N SER A 233 -9.78 -2.42 -10.92
CA SER A 233 -10.87 -2.25 -9.94
C SER A 233 -11.92 -1.28 -10.50
N GLY A 234 -13.18 -1.72 -10.63
CA GLY A 234 -14.26 -0.89 -11.22
C GLY A 234 -15.45 -1.72 -11.71
N SER A 235 -16.67 -1.36 -11.30
CA SER A 235 -17.67 -2.31 -10.79
C SER A 235 -19.05 -2.36 -11.45
N VAL A 236 -19.47 -1.36 -12.24
CA VAL A 236 -20.91 -1.25 -12.59
C VAL A 236 -21.31 -2.12 -13.80
N LYS A 237 -20.60 -2.07 -14.93
CA LYS A 237 -20.84 -3.02 -16.06
C LYS A 237 -20.36 -4.45 -15.74
N LYS A 238 -19.50 -4.62 -14.73
CA LYS A 238 -19.08 -5.95 -14.25
C LYS A 238 -20.20 -6.68 -13.52
N PHE A 239 -21.12 -5.97 -12.85
CA PHE A 239 -22.12 -6.62 -12.02
C PHE A 239 -23.03 -7.54 -12.83
N GLU A 240 -23.66 -7.06 -13.92
CA GLU A 240 -24.56 -7.91 -14.71
C GLU A 240 -23.81 -9.04 -15.43
N THR A 241 -22.65 -8.77 -16.04
CA THR A 241 -21.85 -9.83 -16.69
C THR A 241 -21.32 -10.86 -15.68
N LEU A 242 -20.88 -10.44 -14.49
CA LEU A 242 -20.42 -11.36 -13.46
C LEU A 242 -21.61 -12.17 -12.92
N LYS A 243 -22.73 -11.51 -12.64
CA LYS A 243 -23.97 -12.16 -12.21
C LYS A 243 -24.43 -13.22 -13.20
N GLU A 244 -24.47 -12.92 -14.50
CA GLU A 244 -24.76 -13.91 -15.55
C GLU A 244 -23.81 -15.10 -15.52
N ARG A 245 -22.50 -14.86 -15.36
CA ARG A 245 -21.49 -15.94 -15.28
C ARG A 245 -21.60 -16.77 -14.00
N LEU A 246 -21.98 -16.14 -12.88
CA LEU A 246 -22.24 -16.81 -11.61
C LEU A 246 -23.49 -17.67 -11.70
N ASP A 247 -24.55 -17.16 -12.34
CA ASP A 247 -25.79 -17.89 -12.60
C ASP A 247 -25.52 -19.09 -13.54
N GLU A 248 -24.69 -18.90 -14.58
CA GLU A 248 -24.24 -19.98 -15.46
C GLU A 248 -23.46 -21.05 -14.68
N CYS A 249 -22.53 -20.66 -13.80
CA CYS A 249 -21.77 -21.60 -12.96
C CYS A 249 -22.68 -22.36 -11.97
N ALA A 250 -23.69 -21.68 -11.42
CA ALA A 250 -24.66 -22.27 -10.50
C ALA A 250 -25.57 -23.31 -11.17
N ALA A 251 -25.73 -23.27 -12.49
CA ALA A 251 -26.51 -24.26 -13.25
C ALA A 251 -25.81 -25.62 -13.39
N TYR A 252 -24.48 -25.68 -13.22
CA TYR A 252 -23.75 -26.95 -13.26
C TYR A 252 -23.90 -27.71 -11.93
N ARG A 253 -24.10 -29.04 -12.02
CA ARG A 253 -24.21 -29.94 -10.85
C ARG A 253 -22.95 -30.00 -9.99
N ARG A 254 -21.79 -29.85 -10.63
CA ARG A 254 -20.48 -29.82 -9.99
C ARG A 254 -19.74 -28.58 -10.46
N SER A 255 -19.72 -27.56 -9.62
CA SER A 255 -19.07 -26.29 -9.93
C SER A 255 -18.33 -25.77 -8.71
N MET A 256 -17.28 -25.02 -9.00
CA MET A 256 -16.52 -24.28 -7.99
C MET A 256 -16.43 -22.84 -8.45
N THR A 257 -16.79 -21.93 -7.57
CA THR A 257 -16.64 -20.50 -7.79
C THR A 257 -15.61 -19.95 -6.81
N VAL A 258 -14.66 -19.18 -7.31
CA VAL A 258 -13.64 -18.51 -6.49
C VAL A 258 -13.86 -17.01 -6.60
N TYR A 259 -13.98 -16.35 -5.46
CA TYR A 259 -14.19 -14.91 -5.34
C TYR A 259 -12.96 -14.28 -4.71
N ASP A 260 -12.43 -13.23 -5.33
CA ASP A 260 -11.52 -12.28 -4.69
C ASP A 260 -12.35 -11.04 -4.32
N LEU A 261 -12.72 -10.96 -3.05
CA LEU A 261 -13.70 -10.00 -2.59
C LEU A 261 -13.14 -8.58 -2.54
N ASP A 262 -11.85 -8.43 -2.25
CA ASP A 262 -11.18 -7.12 -2.20
C ASP A 262 -11.11 -6.48 -3.60
N SER A 263 -10.93 -7.30 -4.64
CA SER A 263 -10.96 -6.85 -6.03
C SER A 263 -12.36 -6.47 -6.52
N LEU A 264 -13.42 -6.97 -5.87
CA LEU A 264 -14.82 -6.75 -6.25
C LEU A 264 -15.48 -5.62 -5.46
N ILE A 265 -15.02 -5.39 -4.23
CA ILE A 265 -15.70 -4.56 -3.22
C ILE A 265 -14.68 -3.62 -2.62
N GLY A 266 -14.89 -2.33 -2.81
CA GLY A 266 -14.04 -1.32 -2.19
C GLY A 266 -14.50 -1.06 -0.75
N ILE A 267 -13.59 -0.56 0.09
CA ILE A 267 -13.95 -0.04 1.41
C ILE A 267 -13.68 1.45 1.40
N ASN A 268 -14.72 2.24 1.63
CA ASN A 268 -14.58 3.66 1.84
C ASN A 268 -14.26 3.90 3.32
N ARG A 269 -13.10 4.48 3.59
CA ARG A 269 -12.66 4.87 4.93
C ARG A 269 -12.82 6.39 5.04
N SER A 270 -13.81 6.86 5.80
CA SER A 270 -13.94 8.29 6.12
C SER A 270 -13.51 8.53 7.56
N GLU A 271 -12.51 9.40 7.73
CA GLU A 271 -12.06 9.85 9.04
C GLU A 271 -12.88 11.09 9.44
N GLY A 272 -13.68 10.96 10.50
CA GLY A 272 -14.36 12.07 11.14
C GLY A 272 -13.56 12.55 12.34
N SER A 273 -13.23 13.84 12.38
CA SER A 273 -12.74 14.49 13.59
C SER A 273 -13.93 14.97 14.42
N ALA A 274 -14.41 14.13 15.33
CA ALA A 274 -15.33 14.56 16.38
C ALA A 274 -14.53 15.19 17.53
N SER A 275 -15.13 16.14 18.26
CA SER A 275 -14.51 16.81 19.42
C SER A 275 -14.11 15.87 20.57
N THR A 276 -14.52 14.60 20.50
CA THR A 276 -14.24 13.56 21.49
C THR A 276 -13.34 12.42 20.97
N GLY A 277 -12.84 12.49 19.73
CA GLY A 277 -11.93 11.47 19.18
C GLY A 277 -12.06 11.32 17.65
N ARG A 278 -11.07 10.68 17.02
CA ARG A 278 -11.16 10.29 15.60
C ARG A 278 -12.07 9.09 15.47
N THR A 279 -13.19 9.24 14.77
CA THR A 279 -14.04 8.10 14.39
C THR A 279 -13.73 7.71 12.95
N THR A 280 -13.33 6.46 12.74
CA THR A 280 -13.21 5.89 11.39
C THR A 280 -14.54 5.26 11.02
N ASN A 281 -15.27 5.89 10.10
CA ASN A 281 -16.46 5.29 9.52
C ASN A 281 -16.03 4.45 8.31
N LEU A 282 -16.32 3.15 8.35
CA LEU A 282 -16.06 2.23 7.26
C LEU A 282 -17.39 1.94 6.56
N SER A 283 -17.43 2.10 5.24
CA SER A 283 -18.60 1.69 4.44
C SER A 283 -18.17 0.92 3.19
N LEU A 284 -19.02 -0.03 2.78
CA LEU A 284 -18.76 -0.86 1.60
C LEU A 284 -19.09 -0.10 0.31
N ILE A 285 -18.16 -0.07 -0.62
CA ILE A 285 -18.36 0.36 -2.01
C ILE A 285 -18.79 -0.86 -2.82
N ASN A 286 -19.84 -0.72 -3.65
CA ASN A 286 -20.50 -1.80 -4.40
C ASN A 286 -21.32 -2.77 -3.52
N HIS A 287 -22.15 -2.23 -2.64
CA HIS A 287 -23.02 -3.04 -1.77
C HIS A 287 -23.87 -4.08 -2.53
N ASN A 288 -24.35 -3.77 -3.75
CA ASN A 288 -25.10 -4.74 -4.56
C ASN A 288 -24.27 -5.97 -4.95
N MET A 289 -22.98 -5.78 -5.26
CA MET A 289 -22.04 -6.86 -5.55
C MET A 289 -21.79 -7.70 -4.30
N TYR A 290 -21.56 -7.02 -3.16
CA TYR A 290 -21.42 -7.67 -1.87
C TYR A 290 -22.60 -8.60 -1.56
N THR A 291 -23.82 -8.04 -1.61
CA THR A 291 -25.04 -8.79 -1.32
C THR A 291 -25.20 -9.97 -2.26
N HIS A 292 -24.98 -9.79 -3.56
CA HIS A 292 -25.08 -10.88 -4.52
C HIS A 292 -24.06 -12.00 -4.26
N VAL A 293 -22.79 -11.66 -4.04
CA VAL A 293 -21.73 -12.64 -3.76
C VAL A 293 -21.98 -13.36 -2.44
N LYS A 294 -22.38 -12.62 -1.39
CA LYS A 294 -22.79 -13.17 -0.10
C LYS A 294 -23.94 -14.16 -0.26
N ASP A 295 -25.00 -13.78 -0.97
CA ASP A 295 -26.16 -14.64 -1.16
C ASP A 295 -25.75 -15.91 -1.91
N LYS A 296 -24.96 -15.81 -2.99
CA LYS A 296 -24.45 -16.98 -3.72
C LYS A 296 -23.57 -17.88 -2.86
N PHE A 297 -22.73 -17.30 -2.01
CA PHE A 297 -21.91 -18.05 -1.07
C PHE A 297 -22.78 -18.87 -0.11
N GLN A 298 -23.83 -18.28 0.47
CA GLN A 298 -24.76 -18.97 1.37
C GLN A 298 -25.53 -20.13 0.71
N HIS A 299 -25.76 -20.06 -0.60
CA HIS A 299 -26.44 -21.11 -1.37
C HIS A 299 -25.48 -22.23 -1.84
N THR A 300 -24.23 -22.21 -1.41
CA THR A 300 -23.26 -23.26 -1.70
C THR A 300 -23.45 -24.40 -0.71
N TYR A 301 -23.74 -25.60 -1.22
CA TYR A 301 -23.96 -26.78 -0.40
C TYR A 301 -23.43 -28.04 -1.09
N VAL A 302 -23.11 -29.04 -0.28
CA VAL A 302 -22.93 -30.42 -0.73
C VAL A 302 -24.20 -31.16 -0.33
N GLN A 303 -25.07 -31.44 -1.30
CA GLN A 303 -26.30 -32.18 -1.03
C GLN A 303 -26.05 -33.66 -1.34
N THR A 304 -25.83 -34.44 -0.28
CA THR A 304 -25.98 -35.89 -0.37
C THR A 304 -27.46 -36.20 -0.56
N VAL A 305 -27.85 -36.55 -1.78
CA VAL A 305 -29.22 -37.03 -2.05
C VAL A 305 -29.44 -38.25 -1.17
N SER A 306 -30.33 -38.12 -0.18
CA SER A 306 -30.78 -39.23 0.66
C SER A 306 -31.69 -40.14 -0.18
N GLY A 307 -31.08 -40.83 -1.14
CA GLY A 307 -31.72 -41.77 -2.05
C GLY A 307 -31.49 -43.20 -1.59
N SER A 308 -32.59 -43.96 -1.54
CA SER A 308 -32.68 -45.41 -1.28
C SER A 308 -31.49 -46.23 -1.79
N VAL A 309 -31.04 -47.17 -0.95
CA VAL A 309 -29.82 -48.02 -0.99
C VAL A 309 -29.59 -48.80 -2.30
N ASN A 310 -30.54 -48.80 -3.24
CA ASN A 310 -30.50 -49.69 -4.41
C ASN A 310 -30.04 -49.07 -5.73
N ASP A 311 -29.79 -47.76 -5.81
CA ASP A 311 -29.24 -47.15 -7.03
C ASP A 311 -27.74 -46.84 -6.88
N LYS A 312 -26.90 -47.63 -7.58
CA LYS A 312 -25.43 -47.51 -7.61
C LYS A 312 -24.90 -46.23 -8.28
N ASN A 313 -25.75 -45.24 -8.53
CA ASN A 313 -25.40 -43.95 -9.11
C ASN A 313 -26.06 -42.82 -8.31
N VAL A 314 -25.70 -42.69 -7.03
CA VAL A 314 -26.03 -41.50 -6.25
C VAL A 314 -25.22 -40.33 -6.82
N ASN A 315 -25.85 -39.57 -7.71
CA ASN A 315 -25.30 -38.33 -8.23
C ASN A 315 -25.36 -37.27 -7.11
N SER A 316 -24.24 -37.04 -6.43
CA SER A 316 -24.07 -35.88 -5.55
C SER A 316 -23.99 -34.59 -6.37
N ASP A 317 -24.80 -33.61 -6.01
CA ASP A 317 -24.61 -32.22 -6.43
C ASP A 317 -23.64 -31.58 -5.44
N GLU A 318 -22.51 -31.13 -5.96
CA GLU A 318 -21.39 -30.59 -5.19
C GLU A 318 -21.07 -29.21 -5.72
N LYS A 319 -21.52 -28.19 -4.99
CA LYS A 319 -21.17 -26.80 -5.28
C LYS A 319 -20.15 -26.35 -4.25
N TRP A 320 -19.04 -25.80 -4.73
CA TRP A 320 -17.97 -25.28 -3.91
C TRP A 320 -17.86 -23.77 -4.13
N SER A 321 -17.59 -23.04 -3.06
CA SER A 321 -17.41 -21.60 -3.09
C SER A 321 -16.22 -21.25 -2.23
N VAL A 322 -15.24 -20.59 -2.83
CA VAL A 322 -14.01 -20.17 -2.16
C VAL A 322 -14.01 -18.66 -2.14
N MET A 323 -13.92 -18.09 -0.93
CA MET A 323 -13.85 -16.65 -0.73
C MET A 323 -12.44 -16.29 -0.30
N VAL A 324 -11.83 -15.33 -1.01
CA VAL A 324 -10.54 -14.74 -0.67
C VAL A 324 -10.81 -13.30 -0.23
N ILE A 325 -10.48 -13.01 1.04
CA ILE A 325 -10.63 -11.69 1.66
C ILE A 325 -9.35 -11.40 2.43
N SER A 326 -8.64 -10.35 2.06
CA SER A 326 -7.43 -9.88 2.74
C SER A 326 -7.75 -8.81 3.78
N GLU A 327 -8.84 -8.06 3.60
CA GLU A 327 -9.14 -6.91 4.44
C GLU A 327 -9.90 -7.29 5.73
N PRO A 328 -9.35 -7.03 6.94
CA PRO A 328 -9.90 -7.57 8.19
C PRO A 328 -11.31 -7.13 8.56
N PHE A 329 -11.69 -5.90 8.20
CA PHE A 329 -13.06 -5.41 8.41
C PHE A 329 -14.06 -6.18 7.55
N LEU A 330 -13.75 -6.34 6.26
CA LEU A 330 -14.61 -7.03 5.31
C LEU A 330 -14.72 -8.52 5.67
N LEU A 331 -13.63 -9.13 6.13
CA LEU A 331 -13.62 -10.51 6.59
C LEU A 331 -14.57 -10.70 7.79
N ARG A 332 -14.46 -9.85 8.82
CA ARG A 332 -15.35 -9.88 10.00
C ARG A 332 -16.83 -9.70 9.61
N GLN A 333 -17.12 -8.67 8.82
CA GLN A 333 -18.47 -8.40 8.32
C GLN A 333 -19.02 -9.60 7.52
N PHE A 334 -18.20 -10.21 6.66
CA PHE A 334 -18.59 -11.36 5.86
C PHE A 334 -18.88 -12.59 6.73
N TYR A 335 -18.03 -12.90 7.73
CA TYR A 335 -18.27 -13.98 8.68
C TYR A 335 -19.64 -13.86 9.35
N ASP A 336 -19.99 -12.66 9.82
CA ASP A 336 -21.26 -12.39 10.50
C ASP A 336 -22.45 -12.52 9.55
N ASP A 337 -22.31 -11.94 8.35
CA ASP A 337 -23.35 -11.92 7.34
C ASP A 337 -23.66 -13.31 6.77
N VAL A 338 -22.64 -14.17 6.59
CA VAL A 338 -22.84 -15.57 6.15
C VAL A 338 -23.01 -16.56 7.29
N LYS A 339 -22.95 -16.10 8.54
CA LYS A 339 -22.97 -16.94 9.76
C LYS A 339 -21.94 -18.07 9.71
N PHE A 340 -20.78 -17.79 9.14
CA PHE A 340 -19.72 -18.80 9.01
C PHE A 340 -19.04 -19.01 10.35
N THR A 341 -18.82 -20.27 10.72
CA THR A 341 -18.22 -20.63 12.01
C THR A 341 -16.77 -20.16 12.07
N ARG A 342 -16.47 -19.25 12.99
CA ARG A 342 -15.12 -18.76 13.27
C ARG A 342 -14.31 -19.83 14.01
N SER A 343 -13.01 -19.87 13.78
CA SER A 343 -12.09 -20.72 14.55
C SER A 343 -11.88 -20.17 15.97
N ASP A 344 -11.48 -21.03 16.90
CA ASP A 344 -11.19 -20.63 18.29
C ASP A 344 -10.10 -19.54 18.36
N HIS A 345 -9.10 -19.63 17.49
CA HIS A 345 -8.04 -18.63 17.39
C HIS A 345 -8.56 -17.25 16.98
N GLU A 346 -9.46 -17.19 16.00
CA GLU A 346 -10.07 -15.92 15.57
C GLU A 346 -10.97 -15.32 16.67
N ILE A 347 -11.71 -16.16 17.39
CA ILE A 347 -12.52 -15.74 18.54
C ILE A 347 -11.63 -15.15 19.64
N GLU A 348 -10.47 -15.75 19.91
CA GLU A 348 -9.50 -15.24 20.88
C GLU A 348 -8.87 -13.91 20.45
N LEU A 349 -8.50 -13.78 19.17
CA LEU A 349 -7.99 -12.53 18.61
C LEU A 349 -9.01 -11.40 18.72
N GLU A 350 -10.28 -11.64 18.39
CA GLU A 350 -11.35 -10.66 18.51
C GLU A 350 -11.60 -10.27 19.97
N LYS A 351 -11.60 -11.25 20.90
CA LYS A 351 -11.69 -10.96 22.34
C LYS A 351 -10.53 -10.08 22.81
N ASN A 352 -9.31 -10.35 22.33
CA ASN A 352 -8.14 -9.55 22.64
C ASN A 352 -8.25 -8.13 22.06
N GLU A 353 -8.69 -7.96 20.82
CA GLU A 353 -8.90 -6.66 20.19
C GLU A 353 -9.98 -5.85 20.93
N ASN A 354 -11.10 -6.49 21.28
CA ASN A 354 -12.16 -5.88 22.08
C ASN A 354 -11.67 -5.48 23.47
N ARG A 355 -10.83 -6.32 24.10
CA ARG A 355 -10.18 -6.01 25.37
C ARG A 355 -9.30 -4.77 25.25
N ARG A 356 -8.44 -4.68 24.23
CA ARG A 356 -7.62 -3.49 23.96
C ARG A 356 -8.46 -2.23 23.68
N ALA A 357 -9.64 -2.39 23.10
CA ALA A 357 -10.54 -1.28 22.78
C ALA A 357 -11.43 -0.81 23.94
N THR A 358 -11.60 -1.61 24.99
CA THR A 358 -12.58 -1.33 26.06
C THR A 358 -12.02 -1.37 27.47
N GLU A 359 -10.99 -2.19 27.71
CA GLU A 359 -10.40 -2.35 29.03
C GLU A 359 -9.47 -1.18 29.35
N ARG A 360 -9.57 -0.69 30.58
CA ARG A 360 -8.69 0.35 31.11
C ARG A 360 -7.41 -0.29 31.65
N VAL A 361 -6.29 0.00 31.01
CA VAL A 361 -4.95 -0.43 31.43
C VAL A 361 -4.29 0.67 32.24
N LYS A 362 -3.63 0.31 33.35
CA LYS A 362 -2.85 1.27 34.15
C LYS A 362 -1.46 1.46 33.54
N CYS A 363 -1.12 2.67 33.13
CA CYS A 363 0.20 3.02 32.62
C CYS A 363 1.25 2.99 33.75
N VAL A 364 2.38 2.31 33.56
CA VAL A 364 3.44 2.30 34.57
C VAL A 364 4.27 3.58 34.60
N GLN A 365 4.23 4.38 33.52
CA GLN A 365 5.01 5.62 33.40
C GLN A 365 4.36 6.80 34.10
N CYS A 366 3.05 7.03 33.87
CA CYS A 366 2.30 8.15 34.46
C CYS A 366 1.30 7.71 35.54
N THR A 367 1.13 6.40 35.78
CA THR A 367 0.19 5.80 36.75
C THR A 367 -1.30 6.00 36.46
N ASP A 368 -1.66 6.70 35.38
CA ASP A 368 -3.04 6.87 34.92
C ASP A 368 -3.59 5.64 34.19
N TYR A 369 -4.91 5.53 34.16
CA TYR A 369 -5.62 4.55 33.35
C TYR A 369 -5.86 5.07 31.94
N TYR A 370 -5.66 4.22 30.95
CA TYR A 370 -5.87 4.53 29.54
C TYR A 370 -6.51 3.35 28.80
N ILE A 371 -7.08 3.60 27.63
CA ILE A 371 -7.57 2.57 26.71
C ILE A 371 -6.54 2.44 25.59
N GLU A 372 -6.07 1.24 25.28
CA GLU A 372 -4.99 1.04 24.29
C GLU A 372 -5.33 1.62 22.92
N LYS A 373 -6.59 1.50 22.50
CA LYS A 373 -7.06 2.06 21.22
C LYS A 373 -6.89 3.58 21.14
N ASP A 374 -7.00 4.27 22.26
CA ASP A 374 -6.84 5.73 22.30
C ASP A 374 -5.38 6.14 22.49
N ASN A 375 -4.48 5.21 22.82
CA ASN A 375 -3.09 5.49 23.15
C ASN A 375 -2.27 5.96 21.94
N HIS A 376 -2.17 7.27 21.77
CA HIS A 376 -1.36 7.89 20.72
C HIS A 376 -0.26 8.78 21.30
N MET A 377 0.70 9.13 20.44
CA MET A 377 1.85 9.95 20.80
C MET A 377 1.40 11.28 21.38
N GLY A 378 1.77 11.53 22.64
CA GLY A 378 1.51 12.79 23.33
C GLY A 378 0.45 12.73 24.42
N ILE A 379 -0.31 11.63 24.54
CA ILE A 379 -1.28 11.47 25.65
C ILE A 379 -0.57 11.26 26.98
N CYS A 380 0.42 10.37 27.03
CA CYS A 380 1.09 10.06 28.27
C CYS A 380 2.12 11.14 28.58
N VAL A 381 1.99 11.74 29.77
CA VAL A 381 2.94 12.72 30.28
C VAL A 381 3.66 12.12 31.49
N HIS A 382 4.97 11.87 31.37
CA HIS A 382 5.73 11.14 32.39
C HIS A 382 7.16 11.67 32.58
N HIS A 383 7.84 11.14 33.60
CA HIS A 383 9.28 11.25 33.79
C HIS A 383 9.93 9.90 33.50
N ASP A 384 10.90 9.89 32.60
CA ASP A 384 11.71 8.72 32.25
C ASP A 384 13.11 8.75 32.90
N GLY A 385 13.34 9.72 33.79
CA GLY A 385 14.58 9.87 34.54
C GLY A 385 14.44 9.42 35.99
N PHE A 386 15.53 8.93 36.57
CA PHE A 386 15.61 8.66 38.01
C PHE A 386 15.56 9.96 38.84
N ILE A 387 15.32 9.80 40.14
CA ILE A 387 15.36 10.90 41.10
C ILE A 387 16.75 10.92 41.73
N TYR A 388 17.26 12.11 41.99
CA TYR A 388 18.49 12.29 42.74
C TYR A 388 18.28 13.24 43.91
N ASP A 389 19.08 13.03 44.94
CA ASP A 389 19.15 13.92 46.10
C ASP A 389 20.06 15.11 45.77
N ASN A 390 19.47 16.29 45.62
CA ASN A 390 20.18 17.51 45.29
C ASN A 390 21.04 18.03 46.45
N HIS A 391 20.79 17.62 47.70
CA HIS A 391 21.62 18.02 48.85
C HIS A 391 22.73 17.01 49.14
N SER A 392 22.65 15.80 48.61
CA SER A 392 23.73 14.83 48.73
C SER A 392 24.94 15.22 47.88
N THR A 393 26.14 15.20 48.46
CA THR A 393 27.41 15.47 47.75
C THR A 393 27.65 14.51 46.59
N ASN A 394 27.18 13.26 46.71
CA ASN A 394 27.32 12.22 45.69
C ASN A 394 26.11 12.11 44.74
N MET A 395 25.10 12.99 44.85
CA MET A 395 23.84 12.91 44.09
C MET A 395 23.28 11.48 44.04
N LYS A 396 23.01 10.90 45.21
CA LYS A 396 22.51 9.53 45.34
C LYS A 396 21.23 9.36 44.51
N ILE A 397 21.16 8.24 43.77
CA ILE A 397 20.08 7.90 42.86
C ILE A 397 18.98 7.13 43.61
N TYR A 398 17.74 7.49 43.35
CA TYR A 398 16.53 6.90 43.90
C TYR A 398 15.53 6.58 42.80
N THR A 399 14.75 5.52 42.97
CA THR A 399 13.48 5.38 42.24
C THR A 399 12.42 6.32 42.85
N PRO A 400 11.33 6.64 42.13
CA PRO A 400 10.17 7.35 42.69
C PRO A 400 9.69 6.76 44.01
N ARG A 401 9.56 5.44 44.09
CA ARG A 401 9.13 4.77 45.31
C ARG A 401 10.12 4.92 46.45
N GLU A 402 11.42 4.78 46.19
CA GLU A 402 12.48 4.95 47.20
C GLU A 402 12.53 6.39 47.73
N ALA A 403 12.43 7.39 46.84
CA ALA A 403 12.45 8.80 47.22
C ALA A 403 11.21 9.21 48.03
N ILE A 404 10.01 8.76 47.63
CA ILE A 404 8.77 8.99 48.38
C ILE A 404 8.83 8.30 49.74
N ALA A 405 9.29 7.04 49.81
CA ALA A 405 9.44 6.33 51.07
C ALA A 405 10.42 7.04 52.01
N GLN A 406 11.50 7.60 51.46
CA GLN A 406 12.46 8.40 52.23
C GLN A 406 11.84 9.71 52.75
N LEU A 407 11.09 10.44 51.91
CA LEU A 407 10.35 11.63 52.34
C LEU A 407 9.31 11.32 53.42
N LEU A 408 8.51 10.27 53.23
CA LEU A 408 7.51 9.85 54.22
C LEU A 408 8.16 9.38 55.52
N LYS A 409 9.33 8.73 55.45
CA LYS A 409 10.08 8.33 56.65
C LYS A 409 10.61 9.56 57.39
N GLU A 410 11.08 10.58 56.69
CA GLU A 410 11.53 11.85 57.27
C GLU A 410 10.36 12.66 57.85
N ASP A 411 9.19 12.66 57.19
CA ASP A 411 7.96 13.29 57.67
C ASP A 411 7.35 12.54 58.88
N ALA A 412 7.48 11.20 58.91
CA ALA A 412 6.96 10.34 59.98
C ALA A 412 7.92 10.21 61.18
N GLN A 413 9.23 10.49 61.00
CA GLN A 413 10.14 10.57 62.13
C GLN A 413 9.60 11.63 63.09
N PRO A 414 9.37 11.25 64.35
CA PRO A 414 8.37 11.90 65.14
C PRO A 414 8.73 13.36 65.34
N ILE A 415 7.75 14.18 64.99
CA ILE A 415 7.49 15.54 65.48
C ILE A 415 7.62 15.62 67.03
N GLN A 416 7.92 14.54 67.77
CA GLN A 416 8.26 14.55 69.21
C GLN A 416 9.42 15.49 69.60
N GLN A 417 10.31 15.89 68.67
CA GLN A 417 11.26 17.00 68.92
C GLN A 417 10.84 18.34 68.29
N HIS A 418 9.88 18.36 67.35
CA HIS A 418 9.51 19.53 66.55
C HIS A 418 8.08 20.08 66.74
N THR A 419 7.17 19.42 67.48
CA THR A 419 5.82 19.97 67.76
C THR A 419 5.85 21.23 68.61
N ARG A 420 6.98 21.57 69.24
CA ARG A 420 7.15 22.84 69.97
C ARG A 420 7.84 23.96 69.18
N TYR A 421 8.43 23.68 68.01
CA TYR A 421 9.36 24.62 67.34
C TYR A 421 9.19 24.67 65.82
N VAL A 422 7.96 24.80 65.31
CA VAL A 422 7.76 25.50 64.03
C VAL A 422 7.15 26.86 64.38
N GLN A 423 7.93 27.70 65.06
CA GLN A 423 7.49 29.04 65.47
C GLN A 423 8.11 30.15 64.61
N THR A 424 9.28 29.89 63.99
CA THR A 424 9.97 30.90 63.19
C THR A 424 9.71 30.69 61.70
N PRO A 425 9.62 31.78 60.90
CA PRO A 425 9.61 31.70 59.43
C PRO A 425 10.79 30.91 58.85
N GLU A 426 11.94 30.92 59.53
CA GLU A 426 13.17 30.22 59.13
C GLU A 426 13.03 28.70 59.17
N ASP A 427 12.36 28.16 60.20
CA ASP A 427 12.09 26.72 60.31
C ASP A 427 11.16 26.23 59.19
N LYS A 428 10.16 27.04 58.85
CA LYS A 428 9.23 26.76 57.74
C LYS A 428 9.98 26.76 56.40
N GLU A 429 10.82 27.76 56.16
CA GLU A 429 11.63 27.85 54.94
C GLU A 429 12.63 26.69 54.83
N ARG A 430 13.26 26.29 55.94
CA ARG A 430 14.14 25.12 56.00
C ARG A 430 13.39 23.83 55.64
N LEU A 431 12.18 23.65 56.17
CA LEU A 431 11.34 22.49 55.85
C LEU A 431 10.91 22.50 54.38
N GLU A 432 10.55 23.65 53.82
CA GLU A 432 10.25 23.79 52.39
C GLU A 432 11.48 23.49 51.51
N ARG A 433 12.67 23.96 51.89
CA ARG A 433 13.93 23.60 51.21
C ARG A 433 14.23 22.11 51.29
N MET A 434 13.95 21.45 52.42
CA MET A 434 14.11 19.99 52.55
C MET A 434 13.13 19.23 51.65
N LYS A 435 11.89 19.72 51.49
CA LYS A 435 10.92 19.15 50.53
C LYS A 435 11.37 19.32 49.07
N GLN A 436 12.21 20.31 48.77
CA GLN A 436 12.80 20.53 47.44
C GLN A 436 14.06 19.72 47.15
N ARG A 437 14.47 18.83 48.05
CA ARG A 437 15.71 18.05 47.96
C ARG A 437 15.71 17.06 46.80
N PHE A 438 14.61 16.37 46.57
CA PHE A 438 14.53 15.32 45.55
C PHE A 438 14.10 15.89 44.21
N LYS A 439 14.91 15.67 43.18
CA LYS A 439 14.65 16.20 41.83
C LYS A 439 14.74 15.11 40.77
N PHE A 440 13.91 15.21 39.74
CA PHE A 440 14.00 14.36 38.57
C PHE A 440 15.19 14.77 37.69
N ILE A 441 16.03 13.82 37.28
CA ILE A 441 17.18 14.11 36.42
C ILE A 441 16.78 14.60 35.02
N CYS A 442 15.61 14.19 34.51
CA CYS A 442 15.15 14.55 33.18
C CYS A 442 14.86 16.06 33.04
N CYS A 443 14.18 16.68 34.00
CA CYS A 443 13.73 18.09 33.92
C CYS A 443 14.08 18.97 35.14
N ASN A 444 14.76 18.42 36.15
CA ASN A 444 15.08 19.12 37.39
C ASN A 444 13.87 19.58 38.23
N GLN A 445 12.66 19.06 37.94
CA GLN A 445 11.49 19.31 38.77
C GLN A 445 11.60 18.59 40.10
N THR A 446 11.10 19.24 41.15
CA THR A 446 11.04 18.70 42.50
C THR A 446 9.98 17.61 42.61
N LEU A 447 10.31 16.52 43.31
CA LEU A 447 9.38 15.46 43.67
C LEU A 447 8.36 15.97 44.70
N VAL A 448 7.07 15.82 44.42
CA VAL A 448 5.97 16.20 45.33
C VAL A 448 5.22 14.94 45.77
N THR A 449 5.02 14.75 47.08
CA THR A 449 4.41 13.53 47.63
C THR A 449 2.87 13.48 47.51
N GLY A 450 2.22 14.59 47.15
CA GLY A 450 0.77 14.68 46.95
C GLY A 450 0.39 15.54 45.74
N GLY A 451 -0.15 14.89 44.70
CA GLY A 451 -0.62 15.55 43.47
C GLY A 451 -0.22 14.77 42.21
N MET A 452 -0.95 14.99 41.10
CA MET A 452 -0.49 14.51 39.79
C MET A 452 0.76 15.31 39.41
N MET A 453 1.93 14.66 39.44
CA MET A 453 3.16 15.28 38.96
C MET A 453 3.12 15.35 37.44
N GLY A 454 3.05 16.57 36.91
CA GLY A 454 3.14 16.79 35.48
C GLY A 454 4.50 16.36 34.97
N GLY A 455 4.55 15.24 34.23
CA GLY A 455 5.76 14.77 33.58
C GLY A 455 6.35 15.77 32.60
N CYS A 456 7.66 15.67 32.33
CA CYS A 456 8.34 16.53 31.38
C CYS A 456 8.39 15.96 29.95
N LYS A 457 8.15 14.66 29.79
CA LYS A 457 8.12 14.01 28.49
C LYS A 457 6.69 13.66 28.10
N ARG A 458 6.41 13.77 26.80
CA ARG A 458 5.14 13.39 26.19
C ARG A 458 5.39 12.19 25.29
N GLY A 459 4.55 11.17 25.42
CA GLY A 459 4.68 9.90 24.71
C GLY A 459 3.36 9.15 24.62
N THR A 460 3.41 7.89 24.21
CA THR A 460 2.33 6.91 24.42
C THR A 460 2.45 6.34 25.84
N HIS A 461 1.34 5.89 26.43
CA HIS A 461 1.38 5.09 27.65
C HIS A 461 2.15 3.78 27.40
N SER A 462 2.77 3.25 28.46
CA SER A 462 3.50 1.98 28.42
C SER A 462 2.60 0.80 28.07
N GLU A 463 3.14 -0.17 27.34
CA GLU A 463 2.46 -1.42 27.02
C GLU A 463 2.04 -2.18 28.30
N PRO A 464 0.91 -2.93 28.28
CA PRO A 464 0.34 -3.55 29.48
C PRO A 464 1.24 -4.57 30.17
N HIS A 465 2.18 -5.15 29.43
CA HIS A 465 3.07 -6.19 29.93
C HIS A 465 4.33 -5.63 30.60
N VAL A 466 4.61 -4.33 30.46
CA VAL A 466 5.75 -3.71 31.14
C VAL A 466 5.41 -3.54 32.60
N THR A 467 6.17 -4.19 33.46
CA THR A 467 6.00 -4.07 34.91
C THR A 467 6.58 -2.75 35.42
N PHE A 468 6.05 -2.28 36.54
CA PHE A 468 6.56 -1.07 37.19
C PHE A 468 8.06 -1.18 37.56
N VAL A 469 8.50 -2.38 37.94
CA VAL A 469 9.90 -2.66 38.31
C VAL A 469 10.84 -2.58 37.11
N GLU A 470 10.42 -3.12 35.96
CA GLU A 470 11.18 -3.00 34.70
C GLU A 470 11.30 -1.54 34.26
N TRP A 471 10.22 -0.76 34.37
CA TRP A 471 10.23 0.66 34.07
C TRP A 471 11.18 1.45 34.99
N GLU A 472 11.12 1.23 36.32
CA GLU A 472 12.06 1.88 37.25
C GLU A 472 13.52 1.53 36.97
N MET A 473 13.80 0.27 36.61
CA MET A 473 15.14 -0.14 36.19
C MET A 473 15.59 0.53 34.90
N ALA A 474 14.70 0.67 33.91
CA ALA A 474 14.99 1.40 32.67
C ALA A 474 15.34 2.87 32.95
N CYS A 475 14.55 3.55 33.80
CA CYS A 475 14.82 4.93 34.22
C CYS A 475 16.18 5.06 34.93
N LYS A 476 16.51 4.13 35.83
CA LYS A 476 17.78 4.12 36.60
C LYS A 476 19.01 3.82 35.74
N ASN A 477 18.82 3.04 34.69
CA ASN A 477 19.91 2.59 33.81
C ASN A 477 20.04 3.40 32.52
N ASN A 478 19.25 4.46 32.35
CA ASN A 478 19.33 5.35 31.20
C ASN A 478 20.72 6.03 31.12
N LYS A 479 21.42 5.78 30.01
CA LYS A 479 22.80 6.24 29.78
C LYS A 479 22.90 7.76 29.76
N ASP A 480 22.01 8.43 29.04
CA ASP A 480 22.00 9.89 28.89
C ASP A 480 21.82 10.57 30.25
N TYR A 481 20.98 10.01 31.11
CA TYR A 481 20.78 10.54 32.47
C TYR A 481 21.93 10.27 33.42
N ARG A 482 22.70 9.20 33.20
CA ARG A 482 23.96 8.97 33.93
C ARG A 482 25.01 10.01 33.53
N GLU A 483 25.16 10.30 32.25
CA GLU A 483 26.07 11.33 31.75
C GLU A 483 25.68 12.72 32.27
N LYS A 484 24.38 13.06 32.21
CA LYS A 484 23.85 14.31 32.79
C LYS A 484 24.14 14.43 34.28
N ARG A 485 24.01 13.34 35.04
CA ARG A 485 24.36 13.32 36.47
C ARG A 485 25.86 13.55 36.70
N LEU A 486 26.74 12.95 35.91
CA LEU A 486 28.20 13.17 36.02
C LEU A 486 28.56 14.63 35.74
N SER A 487 27.94 15.24 34.72
CA SER A 487 28.13 16.66 34.42
C SER A 487 27.67 17.56 35.59
N LEU A 488 26.53 17.24 36.22
CA LEU A 488 26.07 17.98 37.40
C LEU A 488 27.03 17.84 38.59
N LEU A 489 27.61 16.65 38.81
CA LEU A 489 28.63 16.44 39.84
C LEU A 489 29.90 17.26 39.58
N GLN A 490 30.39 17.27 38.34
CA GLN A 490 31.57 18.04 37.96
C GLN A 490 31.32 19.55 38.12
N SER A 491 30.14 20.03 37.72
CA SER A 491 29.82 21.46 37.90
C SER A 491 29.83 21.90 39.35
N ARG A 492 29.54 21.01 40.32
CA ARG A 492 29.61 21.35 41.75
C ARG A 492 31.04 21.44 42.27
N THR A 493 31.93 20.55 41.82
CA THR A 493 33.33 20.56 42.23
C THR A 493 34.10 21.76 41.68
N ASP A 494 33.62 22.39 40.61
CA ASP A 494 34.25 23.57 40.02
C ASP A 494 33.88 24.88 40.75
N PHE A 495 32.84 24.87 41.61
CA PHE A 495 32.40 26.03 42.40
C PHE A 495 32.85 26.00 43.87
N ASP A 496 33.24 24.84 44.39
CA ASP A 496 33.84 24.66 45.71
C ASP A 496 35.36 24.80 45.65
#